data_AF-A0A662GYG1-F1
#
_entry.id   AF-A0A662GYG1-F1
#
_cell.length_a   1.000
_cell.length_b   1.000
_cell.length_c   1.000
_cell.angle_alpha   90.00
_cell.angle_beta   90.00
_cell.angle_gamma   90.00
#
_symmetry.space_group_name_H-M   'P 1'
#
loop_
_entity.id
_entity.type
_entity.pdbx_description
1 polymer ?
#
loop_
_entity_poly.entity_id
_entity_poly.type
_entity_poly.pdbx_seq_one_letter_code
_entity_poly.pdbx_strand_id
1 'polypeptide(L)' 'MKIAVVGKGGVGKTTIAGTLARLLARDGFNVLAVDADPNL' A
#
# COMPACT_ATOMS: atom_id res chain seq x y z
N MET A 1 8.72 8.19 6.88
CA MET A 1 7.32 7.93 7.31
C MET A 1 7.03 6.44 7.17
N LYS A 2 6.17 5.84 8.00
CA LYS A 2 5.76 4.43 7.91
C LYS A 2 4.22 4.38 7.90
N ILE A 3 3.62 3.65 6.97
CA ILE A 3 2.17 3.54 6.79
C ILE A 3 1.81 2.05 6.71
N ALA A 4 0.77 1.64 7.43
CA ALA A 4 0.19 0.31 7.35
C ALA A 4 -1.29 0.41 6.98
N VAL A 5 -1.72 -0.33 5.96
CA VAL A 5 -3.12 -0.39 5.52
C VAL A 5 -3.70 -1.73 5.97
N VAL A 6 -4.65 -1.69 6.92
CA VAL A 6 -5.24 -2.88 7.56
C VAL A 6 -6.76 -2.91 7.39
N GLY A 7 -7.37 -4.08 7.52
CA GLY A 7 -8.81 -4.27 7.32
C GLY A 7 -9.22 -5.69 6.92
N LYS A 8 -10.53 -5.97 6.94
CA LYS A 8 -11.12 -7.28 6.59
C LYS A 8 -10.82 -7.68 5.13
N GLY A 9 -10.97 -8.96 4.79
CA GLY A 9 -10.89 -9.44 3.41
C GLY A 9 -11.87 -8.69 2.48
N GLY A 10 -11.44 -8.39 1.25
CA GLY A 10 -12.27 -7.76 0.22
C GLY A 10 -12.50 -6.24 0.34
N VAL A 11 -12.03 -5.58 1.40
CA VAL A 11 -12.25 -4.12 1.59
C VAL A 11 -11.37 -3.20 0.72
N GLY A 12 -10.55 -3.76 -0.18
CA GLY A 12 -9.73 -2.98 -1.11
C GLY A 12 -8.38 -2.49 -0.57
N LYS A 13 -7.84 -3.12 0.48
CA LYS A 13 -6.54 -2.74 1.09
C LYS A 13 -5.41 -2.62 0.09
N THR A 14 -5.23 -3.65 -0.74
CA THR A 14 -4.15 -3.71 -1.75
C THR A 14 -4.31 -2.60 -2.77
N THR A 15 -5.54 -2.29 -3.18
CA THR A 15 -5.83 -1.16 -4.07
C THR A 15 -5.42 0.17 -3.44
N ILE A 16 -5.78 0.40 -2.17
CA ILE A 16 -5.44 1.63 -1.46
C ILE A 16 -3.93 1.73 -1.24
N ALA A 17 -3.30 0.66 -0.75
CA ALA A 17 -1.86 0.61 -0.50
C ALA A 17 -1.04 0.86 -1.78
N GLY A 18 -1.41 0.19 -2.88
CA GLY A 18 -0.75 0.37 -4.17
C GLY A 18 -0.95 1.77 -4.75
N THR A 19 -2.16 2.33 -4.64
CA THR A 19 -2.45 3.70 -5.09
C THR A 19 -1.63 4.71 -4.31
N LEU A 20 -1.59 4.58 -2.98
CA LEU A 20 -0.83 5.47 -2.11
C LEU A 20 0.67 5.41 -2.41
N ALA A 21 1.23 4.20 -2.57
CA ALA A 21 2.63 4.03 -2.95
C ALA A 21 2.94 4.72 -4.28
N ARG A 22 2.04 4.59 -5.27
CA ARG A 22 2.20 5.26 -6.58
C ARG A 22 2.18 6.79 -6.48
N LEU A 23 1.27 7.34 -5.69
CA LEU A 23 1.16 8.80 -5.52
C LEU A 23 2.39 9.36 -4.80
N LEU A 24 2.83 8.71 -3.73
CA LEU A 24 4.04 9.12 -3.00
C LEU A 24 5.30 9.03 -3.87
N ALA A 25 5.45 7.96 -4.66
CA ALA A 25 6.57 7.85 -5.59
C ALA A 25 6.52 8.96 -6.65
N ARG A 26 5.33 9.29 -7.16
CA ARG A 26 5.14 10.39 -8.13
C ARG A 26 5.55 11.75 -7.57
N ASP A 27 5.34 11.96 -6.28
CA ASP A 27 5.71 13.20 -5.59
C ASP A 27 7.21 13.25 -5.21
N GLY A 28 8.00 12.27 -5.66
CA GLY A 28 9.46 12.23 -5.50
C GLY A 28 9.94 11.58 -4.20
N PHE A 29 9.04 10.98 -3.42
CA PHE A 29 9.43 10.22 -2.24
C PHE A 29 10.05 8.87 -2.64
N ASN A 30 11.09 8.46 -1.93
CA ASN A 30 11.60 7.10 -2.03
C ASN A 30 10.65 6.15 -1.28
N VAL A 31 9.96 5.27 -2.01
CA VAL A 31 8.89 4.42 -1.49
C VAL A 31 9.33 2.95 -1.53
N LEU A 32 9.24 2.30 -0.38
CA LEU A 32 9.30 0.84 -0.27
C LEU A 32 7.88 0.32 0.00
N ALA A 33 7.28 -0.35 -0.98
CA ALA A 33 6.00 -1.02 -0.83
C ALA A 33 6.23 -2.49 -0.41
N VAL A 34 5.51 -2.94 0.62
CA VAL A 34 5.56 -4.32 1.12
C VAL A 34 4.14 -4.84 1.21
N ASP A 35 3.86 -5.98 0.57
CA ASP A 35 2.61 -6.71 0.74
C ASP A 35 2.82 -7.82 1.77
N ALA A 36 1.87 -7.92 2.70
CA ALA A 36 1.88 -8.92 3.77
C ALA A 36 0.63 -9.82 3.71
N ASP A 37 -0.17 -9.74 2.64
CA ASP A 37 -1.27 -10.69 2.42
C ASP A 37 -0.69 -12.07 2.05
N PRO A 38 -0.92 -13.11 2.85
CA PRO A 38 -0.40 -14.45 2.56
C PRO A 38 -1.12 -15.13 1.39
N ASN A 39 -2.23 -14.58 0.88
CA ASN A 39 -3.08 -15.21 -0.13
C ASN A 39 -2.97 -14.56 -1.52
N LEU A 40 -1.83 -13.93 -1.83
CA LEU A 40 -1.56 -13.40 -3.17
C LEU A 40 -1.73 -14.46 -4.26
#